data_AF-A0A4Q7CI55-F1
#
_entry.id   AF-A0A4Q7CI55-F1
#
_cell.length_a   1.000
_cell.length_b   1.000
_cell.length_c   1.000
_cell.angle_alpha   90.00
_cell.angle_beta   90.00
_cell.angle_gamma   90.00
#
_symmetry.space_group_name_H-M   'P 1'
#
loop_
_entity.id
_entity.type
_entity.pdbx_description
1 polymer ?
#
loop_
_entity_poly.entity_id
_entity_poly.type
_entity_poly.pdbx_seq_one_letter_code
_entity_poly.pdbx_strand_id
1 'polypeptide(L)'
;GSCKMKYNPQINEKVARIAGFAESHPLQEESQVQGSLEIIHSLQEELKEITGMDEVTLQPAAGAHGEWTELMIFKAYHEKNGEGHRDEVIVPDSAHGTN
;
A
#
# COMPACT_ATOMS: atom_id res chain seq x y z
N GLY A 1 -6.98 21.29 -5.65
CA GLY A 1 -5.84 20.55 -6.21
C GLY A 1 -5.58 19.32 -5.35
N SER A 2 -5.68 18.13 -5.93
CA SER A 2 -5.67 16.83 -5.22
C SER A 2 -4.29 16.14 -5.15
N CYS A 3 -3.27 16.72 -5.78
CA CYS A 3 -1.98 16.03 -6.02
C CYS A 3 -0.93 16.19 -4.91
N LYS A 4 -1.21 16.99 -3.86
CA LYS A 4 -0.28 17.32 -2.76
C LYS A 4 1.18 17.56 -3.22
N MET A 5 1.40 18.65 -3.96
CA MET A 5 2.74 19.08 -4.41
C MET A 5 3.57 19.65 -3.25
N LYS A 6 4.01 18.78 -2.34
CA LYS A 6 4.85 19.11 -1.18
C LYS A 6 6.33 19.15 -1.56
N TYR A 7 7.18 19.59 -0.63
CA TYR A 7 8.62 19.49 -0.78
C TYR A 7 9.08 18.03 -0.79
N ASN A 8 9.99 17.71 -1.72
CA ASN A 8 10.66 16.42 -1.82
C ASN A 8 12.12 16.58 -1.37
N PRO A 9 12.50 16.16 -0.16
CA PRO A 9 13.85 16.31 0.35
C PRO A 9 14.89 15.59 -0.52
N GLN A 10 15.98 16.28 -0.89
CA GLN A 10 17.06 15.71 -1.70
C GLN A 10 17.72 14.47 -1.07
N ILE A 11 17.67 14.34 0.27
CA ILE A 11 18.20 13.17 0.96
C ILE A 11 17.42 11.89 0.59
N ASN A 12 16.11 11.98 0.33
CA ASN A 12 15.28 10.83 -0.01
C ASN A 12 15.72 10.21 -1.35
N GLU A 13 16.06 11.06 -2.34
CA GLU A 13 16.59 10.63 -3.63
C GLU A 13 17.95 9.90 -3.50
N LYS A 14 18.76 10.29 -2.51
CA LYS A 14 20.05 9.64 -2.24
C LYS A 14 19.85 8.28 -1.57
N VAL A 15 18.97 8.22 -0.56
CA VAL A 15 18.68 7.00 0.19
C VAL A 15 18.04 5.94 -0.71
N ALA A 16 17.11 6.33 -1.58
CA ALA A 16 16.47 5.41 -2.54
C ALA A 16 17.46 4.76 -3.53
N ARG A 17 18.67 5.31 -3.68
CA ARG A 17 19.73 4.81 -4.58
C ARG A 17 20.82 4.01 -3.88
N ILE A 18 20.70 3.73 -2.58
CA ILE A 18 21.65 2.88 -1.86
C ILE A 18 21.65 1.50 -2.54
N ALA A 19 22.83 1.01 -2.96
CA ALA A 19 22.94 -0.20 -3.78
C ALA A 19 22.27 -1.43 -3.16
N GLY A 20 22.41 -1.63 -1.84
CA GLY A 20 21.75 -2.72 -1.12
C GLY A 20 20.21 -2.67 -1.09
N PHE A 21 19.60 -1.56 -1.54
CA PHE A 21 18.17 -1.41 -1.71
C PHE A 21 17.80 -1.38 -3.21
N ALA A 22 18.46 -0.54 -3.99
CA ALA A 22 18.12 -0.28 -5.39
C ALA A 22 18.46 -1.44 -6.35
N GLU A 23 19.43 -2.29 -6.00
CA GLU A 23 19.92 -3.39 -6.85
C GLU A 23 19.44 -4.76 -6.38
N SER A 24 18.63 -4.82 -5.32
CA SER A 24 18.09 -6.06 -4.78
C SER A 24 17.06 -6.68 -5.73
N HIS A 25 17.18 -7.98 -5.99
CA HIS A 25 16.20 -8.70 -6.81
C HIS A 25 14.95 -8.99 -5.96
N PRO A 26 13.71 -8.77 -6.46
CA PRO A 26 12.50 -8.94 -5.67
C PRO A 26 12.23 -10.39 -5.20
N LEU A 27 12.85 -11.37 -5.86
CA LEU A 27 12.80 -12.80 -5.48
C LEU A 27 14.11 -13.30 -4.87
N GLN A 28 14.95 -12.38 -4.36
CA GLN A 28 16.15 -12.77 -3.62
C GLN A 28 15.77 -13.42 -2.29
N GLU A 29 16.61 -14.33 -1.79
CA GLU A 29 16.40 -15.00 -0.51
C GLU A 29 16.21 -13.98 0.63
N GLU A 30 15.17 -14.17 1.45
CA GLU A 30 14.80 -13.22 2.52
C GLU A 30 15.97 -12.95 3.47
N SER A 31 16.79 -13.97 3.76
CA SER A 31 17.98 -13.87 4.60
C SER A 31 19.01 -12.84 4.10
N GLN A 32 18.98 -12.49 2.81
CA GLN A 32 19.90 -11.53 2.19
C GLN A 32 19.34 -10.12 2.08
N VAL A 33 18.04 -9.92 2.32
CA VAL A 33 17.34 -8.64 2.14
C VAL A 33 16.69 -8.11 3.43
N GLN A 34 17.15 -8.57 4.58
CA GLN A 34 16.59 -8.22 5.90
C GLN A 34 16.46 -6.70 6.13
N GLY A 35 17.40 -5.89 5.65
CA GLY A 35 17.29 -4.43 5.78
C GLY A 35 16.10 -3.84 5.00
N SER A 36 15.74 -4.41 3.86
CA SER A 36 14.53 -3.97 3.12
C SER A 36 13.25 -4.43 3.82
N LEU A 37 13.27 -5.64 4.39
CA LEU A 37 12.14 -6.18 5.16
C LEU A 37 11.90 -5.38 6.45
N GLU A 38 12.96 -4.95 7.14
CA GLU A 38 12.87 -4.06 8.30
C GLU A 38 12.21 -2.74 7.93
N ILE A 39 12.62 -2.10 6.81
CA ILE A 39 12.00 -0.86 6.32
C ILE A 39 10.51 -1.05 6.03
N ILE A 40 10.15 -2.14 5.35
CA ILE A 40 8.75 -2.48 5.03
C ILE A 40 7.94 -2.63 6.32
N HIS A 41 8.44 -3.41 7.28
CA HIS A 41 7.78 -3.65 8.55
C HIS A 41 7.61 -2.36 9.38
N SER A 42 8.68 -1.59 9.55
CA SER A 42 8.63 -0.32 10.29
C SER A 42 7.63 0.65 9.67
N LEU A 43 7.61 0.76 8.34
CA LEU A 43 6.64 1.61 7.65
C LEU A 43 5.19 1.12 7.85
N GLN A 44 4.94 -0.19 7.86
CA GLN A 44 3.62 -0.74 8.18
C GLN A 44 3.18 -0.35 9.60
N GLU A 45 4.04 -0.49 10.60
CA GLU A 45 3.74 -0.13 11.99
C GLU A 45 3.49 1.37 12.16
N GLU A 46 4.31 2.23 11.55
CA GLU A 46 4.11 3.68 11.57
C GLU A 46 2.78 4.08 10.91
N LEU A 47 2.42 3.44 9.78
CA LEU A 47 1.15 3.71 9.11
C LEU A 47 -0.05 3.19 9.91
N LYS A 48 0.07 2.05 10.59
CA LYS A 48 -0.96 1.55 11.54
C LYS A 48 -1.21 2.56 12.64
N GLU A 49 -0.16 3.12 13.25
CA GLU A 49 -0.29 4.15 14.28
C GLU A 49 -0.96 5.43 13.74
N ILE A 50 -0.56 5.90 12.55
CA ILE A 50 -1.11 7.12 11.94
C ILE A 50 -2.59 6.96 11.57
N THR A 51 -2.98 5.79 11.07
CA THR A 51 -4.32 5.54 10.52
C THR A 51 -5.29 4.96 11.54
N GLY A 52 -4.80 4.35 12.61
CA GLY A 52 -5.60 3.60 13.59
C GLY A 52 -6.11 2.26 13.06
N MET A 53 -5.50 1.72 12.00
CA MET A 53 -5.85 0.41 11.43
C MET A 53 -5.12 -0.73 12.15
N ASP A 54 -5.74 -1.92 12.15
CA ASP A 54 -5.12 -3.12 12.73
C ASP A 54 -3.94 -3.62 11.89
N GLU A 55 -4.00 -3.48 10.56
CA GLU A 55 -2.97 -3.95 9.62
C GLU A 55 -2.86 -3.08 8.36
N VAL A 56 -1.69 -3.11 7.71
CA VAL A 56 -1.39 -2.37 6.47
C VAL A 56 -0.70 -3.29 5.46
N THR A 57 -1.04 -3.17 4.17
CA THR A 57 -0.30 -3.80 3.06
C THR A 57 0.43 -2.74 2.23
N LEU A 58 1.68 -3.02 1.87
CA LEU A 58 2.51 -2.18 1.00
C LEU A 58 2.61 -2.70 -0.44
N GLN A 59 1.83 -3.74 -0.79
CA GLN A 59 1.82 -4.34 -2.12
C GLN A 59 1.25 -3.43 -3.23
N PRO A 60 0.18 -2.63 -2.99
CA PRO A 60 -0.37 -1.78 -4.04
C PRO A 60 0.58 -0.64 -4.43
N ALA A 61 0.99 -0.60 -5.70
CA ALA A 61 1.98 0.36 -6.21
C ALA A 61 1.42 1.75 -6.58
N ALA A 62 0.10 1.98 -6.44
CA ALA A 62 -0.56 3.23 -6.77
C ALA A 62 -1.88 3.39 -6.01
N GLY A 63 -2.41 4.62 -5.90
CA GLY A 63 -3.69 4.89 -5.22
C GLY A 63 -4.86 4.07 -5.76
N ALA A 64 -5.09 4.10 -7.09
CA ALA A 64 -6.14 3.31 -7.73
C ALA A 64 -5.95 1.78 -7.58
N HIS A 65 -4.70 1.32 -7.48
CA HIS A 65 -4.43 -0.09 -7.18
C HIS A 65 -4.81 -0.41 -5.73
N GLY A 66 -4.54 0.50 -4.78
CA GLY A 66 -4.99 0.37 -3.39
C GLY A 66 -6.52 0.28 -3.28
N GLU A 67 -7.24 1.17 -3.98
CA GLU A 67 -8.71 1.15 -4.07
C GLU A 67 -9.22 -0.20 -4.59
N TRP A 68 -8.60 -0.73 -5.66
CA TRP A 68 -8.95 -2.07 -6.17
C TRP A 68 -8.63 -3.20 -5.19
N THR A 69 -7.47 -3.15 -4.54
CA THR A 69 -7.07 -4.15 -3.53
C THR A 69 -8.07 -4.19 -2.38
N GLU A 70 -8.51 -3.04 -1.89
CA GLU A 70 -9.53 -2.92 -0.83
C GLU A 70 -10.86 -3.56 -1.26
N LEU A 71 -11.36 -3.27 -2.46
CA LEU A 71 -12.58 -3.89 -2.98
C LEU A 71 -12.46 -5.42 -3.08
N MET A 72 -11.29 -5.94 -3.46
CA MET A 72 -11.06 -7.39 -3.50
C MET A 72 -11.03 -8.01 -2.10
N ILE A 73 -10.50 -7.30 -1.09
CA ILE A 73 -10.53 -7.73 0.31
C ILE A 73 -11.98 -7.77 0.82
N PHE A 74 -12.80 -6.74 0.56
CA PHE A 74 -14.20 -6.71 0.95
C PHE A 74 -15.01 -7.83 0.28
N LYS A 75 -14.79 -8.05 -1.02
CA LYS A 75 -15.41 -9.15 -1.75
C LYS A 75 -15.06 -10.50 -1.12
N ALA A 76 -13.77 -10.76 -0.88
CA ALA A 76 -13.31 -12.02 -0.27
C ALA A 76 -13.88 -12.21 1.15
N TYR A 77 -14.00 -11.13 1.92
CA TYR A 77 -14.63 -11.15 3.25
C TYR A 77 -16.11 -11.57 3.17
N HIS A 78 -16.90 -10.95 2.30
CA HIS A 78 -18.32 -11.30 2.14
C HIS A 78 -18.52 -12.71 1.59
N GLU A 79 -17.73 -13.12 0.59
CA GLU A 79 -17.75 -14.49 0.06
C GLU A 79 -17.48 -15.53 1.16
N LYS A 80 -16.45 -15.29 2.00
CA LYS A 80 -16.12 -16.16 3.14
C LYS A 80 -17.27 -16.28 4.15
N ASN A 81 -18.09 -15.25 4.29
CA ASN A 81 -19.24 -15.23 5.20
C ASN A 81 -20.55 -15.72 4.56
N GLY A 82 -20.52 -16.21 3.31
CA GLY A 82 -21.73 -16.62 2.58
C GLY A 82 -22.58 -15.45 2.08
N GLU A 83 -22.05 -14.23 2.11
CA GLU A 83 -22.70 -12.99 1.70
C GLU A 83 -22.22 -12.51 0.32
N GLY A 84 -21.72 -13.40 -0.55
CA GLY A 84 -21.17 -13.03 -1.87
C GLY A 84 -22.17 -12.37 -2.84
N HIS A 85 -23.45 -12.28 -2.48
CA HIS A 85 -24.45 -11.49 -3.19
C HIS A 85 -24.35 -9.98 -2.91
N ARG A 86 -23.49 -9.55 -1.97
CA ARG A 86 -23.20 -8.14 -1.71
C ARG A 86 -22.12 -7.65 -2.68
N ASP A 87 -22.54 -7.22 -3.86
CA ASP A 87 -21.67 -6.79 -4.96
C ASP A 87 -21.92 -5.34 -5.42
N GLU A 88 -22.72 -4.59 -4.67
CA GLU A 88 -23.00 -3.18 -4.91
C GLU A 88 -22.13 -2.26 -4.04
N VAL A 89 -21.54 -1.21 -4.65
CA VAL A 89 -20.73 -0.18 -3.97
C VAL A 89 -21.37 1.18 -4.16
N ILE A 90 -21.56 1.92 -3.08
CA ILE A 90 -22.14 3.28 -3.12
C ILE A 90 -21.00 4.29 -3.34
N VAL A 91 -21.01 4.98 -4.48
CA VAL A 91 -20.01 5.99 -4.84
C VAL A 91 -20.69 7.37 -4.99
N PRO A 92 -20.27 8.40 -4.23
CA PRO A 92 -20.77 9.76 -4.42
C PRO A 92 -20.32 10.37 -5.76
N ASP A 93 -21.14 11.20 -6.39
CA ASP A 93 -20.81 11.90 -7.65
C ASP A 93 -19.55 12.79 -7.56
N SER A 94 -19.14 13.17 -6.35
CA SER A 94 -17.95 13.97 -6.09
C SER A 94 -16.65 13.16 -5.94
N ALA A 95 -16.73 11.82 -6.00
CA ALA A 95 -15.58 10.95 -5.85
C ALA A 95 -14.52 11.18 -6.95
N HIS A 96 -13.29 10.76 -6.69
CA HIS A 96 -12.25 10.82 -7.72
C HIS A 96 -12.58 9.77 -8.80
N GLY A 97 -12.24 10.04 -10.06
CA GLY A 97 -12.59 9.14 -11.18
C GLY A 97 -11.86 7.79 -11.19
N THR A 98 -11.04 7.49 -10.17
CA THR A 98 -10.43 6.17 -9.96
C THR A 98 -11.27 5.25 -9.09
N ASN A 99 -12.17 5.83 -8.27
CA ASN A 99 -13.20 5.10 -7.52
C ASN A 99 -14.15 4.37 -8.46
#